data_AF-A0A2S8RBS8-F1
#
_entry.id   AF-A0A2S8RBS8-F1
#
_cell.length_a   1.000
_cell.length_b   1.000
_cell.length_c   1.000
_cell.angle_alpha   90.00
_cell.angle_beta   90.00
_cell.angle_gamma   90.00
#
_symmetry.space_group_name_H-M   'P 1'
#
loop_
_entity.id
_entity.type
_entity.pdbx_description
1 polymer ?
#
loop_
_entity_poly.entity_id
_entity_poly.type
_entity_poly.pdbx_seq_one_letter_code
_entity_poly.pdbx_strand_id
1 'polypeptide(L)'
;MKNIGVFTIIFIVFIVANVFLINEYVKAQEINIEVLIDGLDDVPNVGRIGESIKFEKHIEMWHHSGGYWSYEGIKIYDSELENNLTDEDALAKAIKGEFTFECDLDSELYERLIKIEDLKVVCSTTLKNPITDEYKTIYDIFYEKPSIELKNGKIYFKGKPKLNFFKGDRINFEYIIGDILDVQIPFVDPDYGMNLYAIWSRKSGGNKSVGLGGAWGYFNKDDPFATPNVPTIDEIKHLVNIPNIENYSHILDIPNIDKILERPIQELGAIAPSQIKDSSGHLVEGFKLVCGGKVYVSDECSVGSGTFKKGGAVGFRFDYPIVLTFYAPGNDLSANFEEIPSGAVKDSEVLVSVVVN
;
A
#
# COMPACT_ATOMS: atom_id res chain seq x y z
N MET A 1 -33.89 42.52 -43.80
CA MET A 1 -32.56 41.90 -43.61
C MET A 1 -31.70 42.55 -42.51
N LYS A 2 -32.17 43.53 -41.72
CA LYS A 2 -31.37 44.17 -40.65
C LYS A 2 -31.39 43.44 -39.29
N ASN A 3 -32.38 42.59 -39.02
CA ASN A 3 -32.55 41.96 -37.70
C ASN A 3 -31.81 40.62 -37.55
N ILE A 4 -31.47 39.94 -38.65
CA ILE A 4 -30.80 38.63 -38.59
C ILE A 4 -29.38 38.77 -38.02
N GLY A 5 -28.62 39.78 -38.47
CA GLY A 5 -27.26 40.03 -37.94
C GLY A 5 -27.25 40.39 -36.45
N VAL A 6 -28.26 41.12 -35.98
CA VAL A 6 -28.39 41.48 -34.55
C VAL A 6 -28.69 40.24 -33.70
N PHE A 7 -29.58 39.36 -34.15
CA PHE A 7 -29.88 38.11 -33.45
C PHE A 7 -28.67 37.16 -33.41
N THR A 8 -27.90 37.06 -34.50
CA THR A 8 -26.69 36.23 -34.54
C THR A 8 -25.63 36.74 -33.55
N ILE A 9 -25.44 38.05 -33.43
CA ILE A 9 -24.48 38.65 -32.49
C ILE A 9 -24.91 38.39 -31.05
N ILE A 10 -26.20 38.55 -30.71
CA ILE A 10 -26.71 38.28 -29.36
C ILE A 10 -26.52 36.80 -28.99
N PHE A 11 -26.75 35.89 -29.93
CA PHE A 11 -26.59 34.46 -29.70
C PHE A 11 -25.13 34.06 -29.45
N ILE A 12 -24.18 34.64 -30.21
CA ILE A 12 -22.74 34.42 -30.00
C ILE A 12 -22.29 34.98 -28.64
N VAL A 13 -22.77 36.17 -28.25
CA VAL A 13 -22.45 36.75 -26.93
C VAL A 13 -22.99 35.87 -25.80
N PHE A 14 -24.19 35.30 -25.95
CA PHE A 14 -24.74 34.36 -24.96
C PHE A 14 -23.94 33.07 -24.86
N ILE A 15 -23.49 32.49 -25.99
CA ILE A 15 -22.65 31.29 -25.98
C ILE A 15 -21.30 31.60 -25.33
N VAL A 16 -20.66 32.70 -25.70
CA VAL A 16 -19.37 33.10 -25.13
C VAL A 16 -19.50 33.38 -23.63
N ALA A 17 -20.55 34.08 -23.19
CA ALA A 17 -20.82 34.32 -21.77
C ALA A 17 -21.07 33.02 -20.99
N ASN A 18 -21.81 32.05 -21.55
CA ASN A 18 -22.00 30.74 -20.94
C ASN A 18 -20.69 29.95 -20.88
N VAL A 19 -19.87 29.98 -21.92
CA VAL A 19 -18.55 29.34 -21.92
C VAL A 19 -17.62 29.98 -20.88
N PHE A 20 -17.64 31.30 -20.73
CA PHE A 20 -16.87 32.00 -19.68
C PHE A 20 -17.38 31.70 -18.27
N LEU A 21 -18.71 31.64 -18.06
CA LEU A 21 -19.31 31.27 -16.78
C LEU A 21 -19.00 29.80 -16.42
N ILE A 22 -19.04 28.89 -17.39
CA ILE A 22 -18.63 27.48 -17.20
C ILE A 22 -17.12 27.41 -16.91
N ASN A 23 -16.29 28.21 -17.59
CA ASN A 23 -14.84 28.24 -17.32
C ASN A 23 -14.50 28.81 -15.94
N GLU A 24 -15.26 29.78 -15.43
CA GLU A 24 -15.12 30.26 -14.05
C GLU A 24 -15.63 29.25 -13.03
N TYR A 25 -16.69 28.49 -13.34
CA TYR A 25 -17.16 27.38 -12.50
C TYR A 25 -16.20 26.17 -12.51
N VAL A 26 -15.42 26.00 -13.58
CA VAL A 26 -14.42 24.93 -13.77
C VAL A 26 -13.00 25.39 -13.37
N LYS A 27 -12.82 26.64 -12.90
CA LYS A 27 -11.67 26.93 -12.05
C LYS A 27 -11.86 26.13 -10.78
N ALA A 28 -11.21 24.97 -10.71
CA ALA A 28 -11.12 24.14 -9.54
C ALA A 28 -10.85 25.07 -8.34
N GLN A 29 -11.80 25.14 -7.42
CA GLN A 29 -11.60 25.81 -6.15
C GLN A 29 -10.36 25.15 -5.54
N GLU A 30 -9.29 25.92 -5.38
CA GLU A 30 -8.06 25.43 -4.80
C GLU A 30 -8.33 25.28 -3.30
N ILE A 31 -8.75 24.08 -2.90
CA ILE A 31 -9.08 23.77 -1.51
C ILE A 31 -7.79 23.86 -0.71
N ASN A 32 -7.80 24.63 0.37
CA ASN A 32 -6.69 24.66 1.30
C ASN A 32 -6.76 23.41 2.19
N ILE A 33 -5.85 22.47 1.97
CA ILE A 33 -5.77 21.23 2.74
C ILE A 33 -4.61 21.33 3.72
N GLU A 34 -4.92 21.41 5.01
CA GLU A 34 -3.93 21.26 6.08
C GLU A 34 -3.77 19.79 6.42
N VAL A 35 -2.61 19.22 6.10
CA VAL A 35 -2.26 17.85 6.51
C VAL A 35 -1.78 17.89 7.96
N LEU A 36 -2.23 16.96 8.80
CA LEU A 36 -1.79 16.76 10.18
C LEU A 36 -1.25 15.33 10.35
N ILE A 37 -0.19 15.15 11.14
CA ILE A 37 0.38 13.83 11.41
C ILE A 37 -0.07 13.35 12.78
N ASP A 38 -0.76 12.20 12.80
CA ASP A 38 -1.20 11.59 14.05
C ASP A 38 -0.01 11.24 14.96
N GLY A 39 -0.19 11.47 16.26
CA GLY A 39 0.86 11.34 17.27
C GLY A 39 1.92 12.45 17.33
N LEU A 40 1.87 13.44 16.41
CA LEU A 40 2.82 14.56 16.39
C LEU A 40 2.15 15.93 16.38
N ASP A 41 1.14 16.12 15.53
CA ASP A 41 0.39 17.36 15.42
C ASP A 41 -0.85 17.32 16.35
N ASP A 42 -1.37 18.50 16.74
CA ASP A 42 -2.61 18.60 17.51
C ASP A 42 -3.83 18.21 16.64
N VAL A 43 -4.30 16.97 16.82
CA VAL A 43 -5.42 16.41 16.06
C VAL A 43 -6.77 16.97 16.58
N PRO A 44 -7.70 17.37 15.69
CA PRO A 44 -9.03 17.80 16.10
C PRO A 44 -9.82 16.68 16.79
N ASN A 45 -10.49 17.02 17.89
CA ASN A 45 -11.35 16.09 18.65
C ASN A 45 -12.83 16.11 18.20
N VAL A 46 -13.21 17.08 17.37
CA VAL A 46 -14.58 17.29 16.86
C VAL A 46 -14.54 17.62 15.37
N GLY A 47 -15.68 17.57 14.68
CA GLY A 47 -15.79 17.97 13.28
C GLY A 47 -15.33 16.89 12.28
N ARG A 48 -15.27 15.62 12.68
CA ARG A 48 -14.91 14.50 11.79
C ARG A 48 -15.92 14.38 10.64
N ILE A 49 -15.41 14.20 9.44
CA ILE A 49 -16.20 14.08 8.20
C ILE A 49 -16.07 12.65 7.67
N GLY A 50 -17.16 11.89 7.81
CA GLY A 50 -17.23 10.54 7.27
C GLY A 50 -16.26 9.55 7.92
N GLU A 51 -16.19 8.38 7.31
CA GLU A 51 -15.28 7.32 7.73
C GLU A 51 -13.85 7.57 7.23
N SER A 52 -12.89 6.96 7.93
CA SER A 52 -11.49 7.06 7.53
C SER A 52 -11.25 6.25 6.25
N ILE A 53 -10.41 6.79 5.38
CA ILE A 53 -10.04 6.15 4.12
C ILE A 53 -8.72 5.44 4.30
N LYS A 54 -8.71 4.14 4.03
CA LYS A 54 -7.53 3.29 4.11
C LYS A 54 -6.93 3.10 2.71
N PHE A 55 -5.63 3.33 2.59
CA PHE A 55 -4.83 3.04 1.43
C PHE A 55 -3.96 1.83 1.75
N GLU A 56 -4.34 0.67 1.23
CA GLU A 56 -3.51 -0.55 1.30
C GLU A 56 -2.66 -0.63 0.03
N LYS A 57 -1.66 0.25 -0.05
CA LYS A 57 -0.77 0.34 -1.22
C LYS A 57 0.58 -0.29 -0.91
N HIS A 58 1.27 -0.72 -1.96
CA HIS A 58 2.62 -1.25 -1.85
C HIS A 58 3.46 -0.82 -3.05
N ILE A 59 4.77 -0.76 -2.84
CA ILE A 59 5.77 -0.62 -3.90
C ILE A 59 6.37 -2.00 -4.12
N GLU A 60 6.23 -2.53 -5.34
CA GLU A 60 6.84 -3.80 -5.74
C GLU A 60 7.87 -3.58 -6.85
N MET A 61 9.09 -4.06 -6.65
CA MET A 61 10.17 -3.98 -7.63
C MET A 61 10.93 -5.30 -7.74
N TRP A 62 11.50 -5.58 -8.92
CA TRP A 62 12.15 -6.85 -9.21
C TRP A 62 13.58 -6.65 -9.73
N HIS A 63 14.53 -7.42 -9.20
CA HIS A 63 15.89 -7.48 -9.73
C HIS A 63 16.01 -8.53 -10.82
N HIS A 64 16.73 -8.17 -11.86
CA HIS A 64 16.98 -9.00 -13.03
C HIS A 64 18.46 -9.36 -13.08
N SER A 65 18.77 -10.60 -13.47
CA SER A 65 20.15 -11.07 -13.60
C SER A 65 20.99 -10.32 -14.64
N GLY A 66 20.38 -9.40 -15.39
CA GLY A 66 21.07 -8.44 -16.25
C GLY A 66 21.69 -7.25 -15.49
N GLY A 67 21.56 -7.20 -14.16
CA GLY A 67 22.13 -6.16 -13.31
C GLY A 67 21.28 -4.89 -13.27
N TYR A 68 19.97 -5.05 -13.07
CA TYR A 68 19.05 -3.92 -12.95
C TYR A 68 17.77 -4.26 -12.17
N TRP A 69 17.18 -3.25 -11.56
CA TRP A 69 15.85 -3.25 -10.98
C TRP A 69 14.80 -2.79 -12.00
N SER A 70 13.62 -3.40 -11.98
CA SER A 70 12.45 -2.90 -12.70
C SER A 70 11.35 -2.47 -11.73
N TYR A 71 10.81 -1.28 -11.95
CA TYR A 71 9.69 -0.71 -11.19
C TYR A 71 8.81 0.12 -12.13
N GLU A 72 7.53 -0.20 -12.29
CA GLU A 72 6.56 0.56 -13.13
C GLU A 72 7.09 1.00 -14.52
N GLY A 73 7.80 0.10 -15.21
CA GLY A 73 8.38 0.37 -16.53
C GLY A 73 9.70 1.16 -16.52
N ILE A 74 10.15 1.61 -15.35
CA ILE A 74 11.48 2.16 -15.12
C ILE A 74 12.48 1.00 -14.96
N LYS A 75 13.67 1.16 -15.53
CA LYS A 75 14.83 0.31 -15.28
C LYS A 75 15.90 1.12 -14.57
N ILE A 76 16.42 0.60 -13.48
CA ILE A 76 17.48 1.22 -12.66
C ILE A 76 18.64 0.23 -12.65
N TYR A 77 19.73 0.55 -13.35
CA TYR A 77 20.88 -0.35 -13.41
C TYR A 77 21.66 -0.34 -12.10
N ASP A 78 22.24 -1.49 -11.72
CA ASP A 78 23.02 -1.62 -10.48
C ASP A 78 24.17 -0.60 -10.43
N SER A 79 24.75 -0.27 -11.59
CA SER A 79 25.80 0.75 -11.73
C SER A 79 25.35 2.16 -11.39
N GLU A 80 24.07 2.49 -11.57
CA GLU A 80 23.51 3.80 -11.18
C GLU A 80 23.43 3.95 -9.65
N LEU A 81 23.43 2.81 -8.94
CA LEU A 81 23.45 2.73 -7.48
C LEU A 81 24.87 2.46 -6.95
N GLU A 82 25.90 2.71 -7.77
CA GLU A 82 27.30 2.41 -7.46
C GLU A 82 27.55 0.93 -7.06
N ASN A 83 26.65 0.03 -7.50
CA ASN A 83 26.56 -1.38 -7.10
C ASN A 83 26.32 -1.61 -5.60
N ASN A 84 25.88 -0.58 -4.87
CA ASN A 84 25.42 -0.69 -3.49
C ASN A 84 23.89 -0.82 -3.44
N LEU A 85 23.39 -2.04 -3.56
CA LEU A 85 21.93 -2.28 -3.54
C LEU A 85 21.28 -2.12 -2.16
N THR A 86 22.08 -1.88 -1.12
CA THR A 86 21.60 -1.61 0.25
C THR A 86 21.33 -0.13 0.51
N ASP A 87 21.70 0.75 -0.44
CA ASP A 87 21.47 2.19 -0.35
C ASP A 87 20.01 2.54 -0.69
N GLU A 88 19.20 2.63 0.35
CA GLU A 88 17.79 2.98 0.28
C GLU A 88 17.55 4.36 -0.32
N ASP A 89 18.37 5.34 0.04
CA ASP A 89 18.22 6.72 -0.42
C ASP A 89 18.52 6.83 -1.92
N ALA A 90 19.57 6.14 -2.39
CA ALA A 90 19.90 6.05 -3.80
C ALA A 90 18.78 5.35 -4.59
N LEU A 91 18.27 4.21 -4.09
CA LEU A 91 17.19 3.48 -4.75
C LEU A 91 15.87 4.27 -4.74
N ALA A 92 15.51 4.90 -3.63
CA ALA A 92 14.34 5.78 -3.49
C ALA A 92 14.41 7.00 -4.42
N LYS A 93 15.61 7.56 -4.62
CA LYS A 93 15.84 8.65 -5.58
C LYS A 93 15.71 8.17 -7.02
N ALA A 94 16.18 6.96 -7.34
CA ALA A 94 16.11 6.38 -8.68
C ALA A 94 14.67 6.06 -9.12
N ILE A 95 13.78 5.71 -8.18
CA ILE A 95 12.34 5.50 -8.44
C ILE A 95 11.53 6.81 -8.58
N LYS A 96 12.15 7.91 -9.02
CA LYS A 96 11.56 9.25 -9.25
C LYS A 96 11.04 10.00 -8.02
N GLY A 97 11.36 9.56 -6.80
CA GLY A 97 11.36 10.39 -5.59
C GLY A 97 10.01 10.76 -4.97
N GLU A 98 8.91 10.88 -5.71
CA GLU A 98 7.57 11.12 -5.15
C GLU A 98 6.54 10.15 -5.73
N PHE A 99 5.80 9.50 -4.85
CA PHE A 99 4.79 8.50 -5.17
C PHE A 99 3.41 9.12 -5.00
N THR A 100 2.55 8.90 -5.98
CA THR A 100 1.16 9.33 -5.93
C THR A 100 0.26 8.10 -5.79
N PHE A 101 -0.41 7.97 -4.65
CA PHE A 101 -1.44 6.98 -4.44
C PHE A 101 -2.82 7.58 -4.68
N GLU A 102 -3.56 6.97 -5.60
CA GLU A 102 -4.93 7.38 -5.92
C GLU A 102 -5.96 6.49 -5.22
N CYS A 103 -7.04 7.12 -4.76
CA CYS A 103 -8.25 6.47 -4.27
C CYS A 103 -9.49 7.24 -4.76
N ASP A 104 -10.45 6.50 -5.29
CA ASP A 104 -11.73 7.05 -5.70
C ASP A 104 -12.59 7.35 -4.46
N LEU A 105 -13.27 8.50 -4.47
CA LEU A 105 -14.18 8.90 -3.41
C LEU A 105 -15.63 8.63 -3.79
N ASP A 106 -16.44 8.28 -2.78
CA ASP A 106 -17.88 8.39 -2.90
C ASP A 106 -18.27 9.83 -3.26
N SER A 107 -19.25 9.98 -4.16
CA SER A 107 -19.64 11.29 -4.70
C SER A 107 -20.18 12.23 -3.62
N GLU A 108 -20.93 11.72 -2.63
CA GLU A 108 -21.44 12.53 -1.53
C GLU A 108 -20.30 13.01 -0.63
N LEU A 109 -19.35 12.13 -0.31
CA LEU A 109 -18.18 12.48 0.48
C LEU A 109 -17.32 13.52 -0.25
N TYR A 110 -17.03 13.31 -1.54
CA TYR A 110 -16.26 14.27 -2.33
C TYR A 110 -16.91 15.66 -2.34
N GLU A 111 -18.21 15.73 -2.63
CA GLU A 111 -18.97 16.99 -2.66
C GLU A 111 -18.99 17.71 -1.31
N ARG A 112 -18.93 16.98 -0.19
CA ARG A 112 -18.81 17.56 1.14
C ARG A 112 -17.41 18.13 1.38
N LEU A 113 -16.37 17.38 1.02
CA LEU A 113 -14.97 17.77 1.25
C LEU A 113 -14.59 19.02 0.46
N ILE A 114 -15.01 19.13 -0.80
CA ILE A 114 -14.63 20.27 -1.66
C ILE A 114 -15.27 21.61 -1.27
N LYS A 115 -16.32 21.59 -0.42
CA LYS A 115 -17.02 22.79 0.05
C LYS A 115 -16.42 23.40 1.31
N ILE A 116 -15.41 22.74 1.90
CA ILE A 116 -14.78 23.16 3.14
C ILE A 116 -13.56 24.01 2.81
N GLU A 117 -13.55 25.25 3.30
CA GLU A 117 -12.46 26.19 3.01
C GLU A 117 -11.12 25.76 3.66
N ASP A 118 -11.14 25.39 4.95
CA ASP A 118 -9.96 24.99 5.72
C ASP A 118 -10.02 23.51 6.13
N LEU A 119 -9.97 22.62 5.13
CA LEU A 119 -10.06 21.18 5.36
C LEU A 119 -8.79 20.68 6.07
N LYS A 120 -8.96 20.01 7.22
CA LYS A 120 -7.86 19.33 7.90
C LYS A 120 -7.90 17.83 7.58
N VAL A 121 -6.74 17.26 7.27
CA VAL A 121 -6.61 15.82 6.99
C VAL A 121 -5.56 15.22 7.89
N VAL A 122 -5.98 14.34 8.78
CA VAL A 122 -5.09 13.60 9.67
C VAL A 122 -4.61 12.36 8.94
N CYS A 123 -3.29 12.28 8.75
CA CYS A 123 -2.58 11.15 8.20
C CYS A 123 -2.03 10.28 9.33
N SER A 124 -2.35 8.99 9.28
CA SER A 124 -1.88 7.96 10.20
C SER A 124 -1.54 6.69 9.43
N THR A 125 -0.97 5.68 10.11
CA THR A 125 -0.72 4.36 9.52
C THR A 125 -1.24 3.26 10.44
N THR A 126 -1.68 2.14 9.87
CA THR A 126 -2.05 0.97 10.67
C THR A 126 -0.84 0.12 11.07
N LEU A 127 0.38 0.48 10.66
CA LEU A 127 1.58 -0.21 11.11
C LEU A 127 1.78 -0.02 12.60
N LYS A 128 2.14 -1.11 13.28
CA LYS A 128 2.43 -1.12 14.70
C LYS A 128 3.86 -1.53 14.95
N ASN A 129 4.42 -1.08 16.06
CA ASN A 129 5.63 -1.64 16.61
C ASN A 129 5.31 -3.05 17.15
N PRO A 130 5.99 -4.11 16.68
CA PRO A 130 5.68 -5.48 17.11
C PRO A 130 5.98 -5.75 18.59
N ILE A 131 6.80 -4.92 19.24
CA ILE A 131 7.19 -5.06 20.65
C ILE A 131 6.21 -4.29 21.56
N THR A 132 5.87 -3.05 21.22
CA THR A 132 5.05 -2.18 22.07
C THR A 132 3.56 -2.19 21.73
N ASP A 133 3.18 -2.72 20.56
CA ASP A 133 1.83 -2.66 19.95
C ASP A 133 1.33 -1.22 19.68
N GLU A 134 2.19 -0.22 19.86
CA GLU A 134 1.91 1.18 19.54
C GLU A 134 1.96 1.42 18.03
N TYR A 135 1.10 2.31 17.53
CA TYR A 135 1.12 2.71 16.13
C TYR A 135 2.41 3.47 15.80
N LYS A 136 2.98 3.13 14.65
CA LYS A 136 4.07 3.92 14.04
C LYS A 136 3.52 5.23 13.50
N THR A 137 4.41 6.17 13.22
CA THR A 137 4.06 7.45 12.60
C THR A 137 4.17 7.36 11.08
N ILE A 138 3.57 8.32 10.37
CA ILE A 138 3.76 8.46 8.92
C ILE A 138 5.24 8.62 8.54
N TYR A 139 6.06 9.22 9.42
CA TYR A 139 7.48 9.40 9.16
C TYR A 139 8.30 8.11 9.27
N ASP A 140 7.73 7.01 9.74
CA ASP A 140 8.37 5.70 9.67
C ASP A 140 8.34 5.11 8.25
N ILE A 141 7.42 5.59 7.40
CA ILE A 141 7.23 5.11 6.01
C ILE A 141 7.43 6.19 4.95
N PHE A 142 7.50 7.48 5.32
CA PHE A 142 7.82 8.59 4.41
C PHE A 142 8.92 9.49 4.98
N TYR A 143 9.77 10.04 4.11
CA TYR A 143 10.85 10.96 4.53
C TYR A 143 10.34 12.34 4.93
N GLU A 144 9.24 12.77 4.33
CA GLU A 144 8.70 14.13 4.43
C GLU A 144 7.20 14.08 4.68
N LYS A 145 6.64 15.21 5.12
CA LYS A 145 5.20 15.35 5.35
C LYS A 145 4.49 15.16 4.00
N PRO A 146 3.57 14.20 3.87
CA PRO A 146 2.88 13.98 2.61
C PRO A 146 1.98 15.17 2.26
N SER A 147 1.73 15.34 0.96
CA SER A 147 0.73 16.27 0.46
C SER A 147 -0.51 15.53 -0.04
N ILE A 148 -1.65 16.20 0.01
CA ILE A 148 -2.95 15.64 -0.37
C ILE A 148 -3.62 16.59 -1.33
N GLU A 149 -4.15 16.06 -2.43
CA GLU A 149 -4.99 16.79 -3.36
C GLU A 149 -6.35 16.11 -3.52
N LEU A 150 -7.41 16.92 -3.64
CA LEU A 150 -8.76 16.48 -3.99
C LEU A 150 -9.11 17.01 -5.37
N LYS A 151 -9.29 16.13 -6.36
CA LYS A 151 -9.71 16.54 -7.71
C LYS A 151 -10.41 15.39 -8.42
N ASN A 152 -11.38 15.72 -9.28
CA ASN A 152 -12.08 14.78 -10.14
C ASN A 152 -12.69 13.57 -9.39
N GLY A 153 -13.24 13.79 -8.20
CA GLY A 153 -13.82 12.70 -7.39
C GLY A 153 -12.79 11.75 -6.78
N LYS A 154 -11.51 12.15 -6.69
CA LYS A 154 -10.43 11.34 -6.14
C LYS A 154 -9.60 12.07 -5.11
N ILE A 155 -8.97 11.28 -4.24
CA ILE A 155 -7.83 11.70 -3.42
C ILE A 155 -6.54 11.27 -4.09
N TYR A 156 -5.58 12.19 -4.10
CA TYR A 156 -4.20 11.94 -4.47
C TYR A 156 -3.34 12.16 -3.23
N PHE A 157 -2.85 11.08 -2.63
CA PHE A 157 -1.85 11.14 -1.58
C PHE A 157 -0.47 11.13 -2.22
N LYS A 158 0.38 12.09 -1.90
CA LYS A 158 1.73 12.20 -2.44
C LYS A 158 2.76 12.21 -1.33
N GLY A 159 3.79 11.39 -1.49
CA GLY A 159 4.88 11.34 -0.51
C GLY A 159 6.14 10.70 -1.08
N LYS A 160 7.28 11.03 -0.47
CA LYS A 160 8.57 10.39 -0.75
C LYS A 160 8.73 9.15 0.15
N PRO A 161 8.59 7.93 -0.40
CA PRO A 161 8.55 6.71 0.40
C PRO A 161 9.92 6.38 1.00
N LYS A 162 9.91 5.74 2.18
CA LYS A 162 11.08 5.08 2.77
C LYS A 162 11.11 3.62 2.36
N LEU A 163 12.19 3.20 1.72
CA LEU A 163 12.43 1.79 1.40
C LEU A 163 13.10 1.14 2.61
N ASN A 164 12.34 0.75 3.62
CA ASN A 164 12.88 0.23 4.88
C ASN A 164 13.52 -1.16 4.71
N PHE A 165 14.82 -1.23 4.39
CA PHE A 165 15.61 -2.45 4.46
C PHE A 165 16.04 -2.75 5.88
N PHE A 166 16.19 -4.03 6.15
CA PHE A 166 16.74 -4.51 7.39
C PHE A 166 18.22 -4.11 7.52
N LYS A 167 18.57 -3.52 8.67
CA LYS A 167 19.91 -2.97 8.95
C LYS A 167 20.81 -3.90 9.78
N GLY A 168 20.47 -5.19 9.89
CA GLY A 168 21.26 -6.13 10.69
C GLY A 168 22.65 -6.36 10.12
N ASP A 169 23.67 -6.00 10.89
CA ASP A 169 25.07 -6.22 10.51
C ASP A 169 25.33 -7.71 10.21
N ARG A 170 25.92 -7.98 9.04
CA ARG A 170 26.35 -9.32 8.58
C ARG A 170 25.24 -10.31 8.24
N ILE A 171 23.96 -9.95 8.40
CA ILE A 171 22.85 -10.82 7.99
C ILE A 171 22.50 -10.50 6.53
N ASN A 172 22.88 -11.40 5.63
CA ASN A 172 22.57 -11.35 4.21
C ASN A 172 22.29 -12.77 3.70
N PHE A 173 21.91 -12.90 2.42
CA PHE A 173 21.65 -14.22 1.84
C PHE A 173 22.87 -15.14 1.93
N GLU A 174 24.08 -14.65 1.65
CA GLU A 174 25.29 -15.49 1.71
C GLU A 174 25.53 -16.10 3.09
N TYR A 175 25.32 -15.31 4.15
CA TYR A 175 25.43 -15.76 5.52
C TYR A 175 24.41 -16.87 5.84
N ILE A 176 23.17 -16.71 5.39
CA ILE A 176 22.09 -17.66 5.70
C ILE A 176 22.20 -18.94 4.87
N ILE A 177 22.46 -18.82 3.56
CA ILE A 177 22.55 -19.98 2.65
C ILE A 177 23.91 -20.68 2.73
N GLY A 178 24.96 -19.99 3.20
CA GLY A 178 26.32 -20.50 3.29
C GLY A 178 27.04 -20.62 1.94
N ASP A 179 26.70 -19.79 0.95
CA ASP A 179 27.27 -19.78 -0.41
C ASP A 179 27.39 -18.35 -0.95
N ILE A 180 28.22 -18.15 -1.98
CA ILE A 180 28.62 -16.83 -2.48
C ILE A 180 27.70 -16.36 -3.62
N LEU A 181 27.23 -15.13 -3.51
CA LEU A 181 26.49 -14.39 -4.53
C LEU A 181 27.41 -13.36 -5.21
N ASP A 182 27.16 -13.11 -6.49
CA ASP A 182 27.88 -12.07 -7.24
C ASP A 182 27.39 -10.66 -6.85
N VAL A 183 26.19 -10.57 -6.26
CA VAL A 183 25.52 -9.32 -5.87
C VAL A 183 24.85 -9.51 -4.51
N GLN A 184 25.01 -8.53 -3.63
CA GLN A 184 24.35 -8.49 -2.32
C GLN A 184 22.97 -7.86 -2.43
N ILE A 185 21.92 -8.69 -2.32
CA ILE A 185 20.53 -8.22 -2.26
C ILE A 185 20.14 -8.02 -0.79
N PRO A 186 19.67 -6.82 -0.37
CA PRO A 186 19.21 -6.62 0.99
C PRO A 186 17.92 -7.38 1.31
N PHE A 187 17.67 -7.52 2.61
CA PHE A 187 16.36 -7.92 3.11
C PHE A 187 15.48 -6.69 3.33
N VAL A 188 14.21 -6.78 2.96
CA VAL A 188 13.21 -5.81 3.41
C VAL A 188 12.97 -6.05 4.90
N ASP A 189 12.88 -4.98 5.69
CA ASP A 189 12.53 -5.10 7.09
C ASP A 189 11.08 -5.64 7.20
N PRO A 190 10.85 -6.76 7.91
CA PRO A 190 9.56 -7.45 7.91
C PRO A 190 8.45 -6.63 8.59
N ASP A 191 8.78 -5.57 9.33
CA ASP A 191 7.79 -4.62 9.87
C ASP A 191 7.18 -3.72 8.78
N TYR A 192 7.80 -3.65 7.59
CA TYR A 192 7.43 -2.72 6.50
C TYR A 192 7.21 -3.41 5.15
N GLY A 193 7.33 -4.74 5.07
CA GLY A 193 7.12 -5.48 3.84
C GLY A 193 7.87 -6.81 3.82
N MET A 194 8.32 -7.21 2.64
CA MET A 194 8.99 -8.50 2.43
C MET A 194 9.82 -8.54 1.16
N ASN A 195 10.77 -9.47 1.12
CA ASN A 195 11.33 -9.93 -0.14
C ASN A 195 10.31 -10.79 -0.91
N LEU A 196 10.47 -10.88 -2.22
CA LEU A 196 9.68 -11.71 -3.12
C LEU A 196 10.63 -12.59 -3.93
N TYR A 197 10.13 -13.73 -4.41
CA TYR A 197 10.93 -14.68 -5.19
C TYR A 197 10.17 -15.13 -6.44
N ALA A 198 10.79 -15.06 -7.60
CA ALA A 198 10.24 -15.67 -8.80
C ALA A 198 10.70 -17.14 -8.88
N ILE A 199 9.75 -18.06 -8.77
CA ILE A 199 10.02 -19.49 -8.64
C ILE A 199 9.96 -20.16 -10.01
N TRP A 200 10.90 -21.09 -10.23
CA TRP A 200 11.02 -21.90 -11.42
C TRP A 200 10.99 -23.39 -11.06
N SER A 201 10.40 -24.18 -11.94
CA SER A 201 10.50 -25.62 -11.92
C SER A 201 11.80 -26.07 -12.57
N ARG A 202 12.47 -27.01 -11.91
CA ARG A 202 13.65 -27.75 -12.37
C ARG A 202 13.27 -29.08 -13.04
N LYS A 203 11.98 -29.48 -13.03
CA LYS A 203 11.51 -30.71 -13.70
C LYS A 203 11.79 -30.61 -15.20
N SER A 204 12.80 -31.36 -15.62
CA SER A 204 13.38 -31.30 -16.95
C SER A 204 12.58 -32.17 -17.92
N GLY A 205 11.53 -31.59 -18.51
CA GLY A 205 10.90 -32.11 -19.73
C GLY A 205 11.38 -31.28 -20.93
N GLY A 206 12.62 -31.49 -21.37
CA GLY A 206 13.18 -30.82 -22.55
C GLY A 206 13.88 -29.48 -22.27
N ASN A 207 14.99 -29.51 -21.51
CA ASN A 207 16.00 -28.43 -21.39
C ASN A 207 15.52 -27.00 -21.10
N LYS A 208 14.30 -26.80 -20.60
CA LYS A 208 13.81 -25.48 -20.21
C LYS A 208 13.16 -25.57 -18.85
N SER A 209 13.75 -24.88 -17.88
CA SER A 209 13.06 -24.53 -16.65
C SER A 209 11.77 -23.77 -17.00
N VAL A 210 10.73 -23.95 -16.20
CA VAL A 210 9.43 -23.30 -16.42
C VAL A 210 9.13 -22.38 -15.25
N GLY A 211 8.83 -21.12 -15.53
CA GLY A 211 8.43 -20.16 -14.49
C GLY A 211 7.10 -20.58 -13.87
N LEU A 212 7.09 -20.75 -12.55
CA LEU A 212 5.91 -21.13 -11.77
C LEU A 212 5.15 -19.91 -11.23
N GLY A 213 5.85 -18.78 -11.04
CA GLY A 213 5.28 -17.50 -10.62
C GLY A 213 6.00 -16.89 -9.41
N GLY A 214 5.52 -15.73 -8.95
CA GLY A 214 6.03 -15.08 -7.74
C GLY A 214 5.58 -15.78 -6.45
N ALA A 215 6.44 -15.80 -5.45
CA ALA A 215 6.22 -16.27 -4.09
C ALA A 215 6.59 -15.17 -3.09
N TRP A 216 5.94 -15.16 -1.92
CA TRP A 216 6.30 -14.27 -0.82
C TRP A 216 7.53 -14.80 -0.09
N GLY A 217 8.37 -13.89 0.37
CA GLY A 217 9.47 -14.19 1.28
C GLY A 217 9.03 -14.08 2.72
N TYR A 218 9.58 -14.94 3.57
CA TYR A 218 9.46 -14.87 5.02
C TYR A 218 10.82 -14.52 5.62
N PHE A 219 10.89 -13.44 6.38
CA PHE A 219 12.11 -13.07 7.07
C PHE A 219 11.80 -12.73 8.52
N ASN A 220 12.53 -13.34 9.44
CA ASN A 220 12.41 -13.08 10.87
C ASN A 220 13.72 -12.43 11.33
N LYS A 221 13.62 -11.20 11.85
CA LYS A 221 14.78 -10.41 12.27
C LYS A 221 15.45 -10.93 13.54
N ASP A 222 14.71 -11.63 14.39
CA ASP A 222 15.22 -12.21 15.65
C ASP A 222 15.88 -13.58 15.42
N ASP A 223 15.38 -14.33 14.44
CA ASP A 223 15.96 -15.59 13.98
C ASP A 223 15.97 -15.65 12.43
N PRO A 224 17.07 -15.24 11.77
CA PRO A 224 17.14 -15.20 10.31
C PRO A 224 17.10 -16.58 9.65
N PHE A 225 17.19 -17.67 10.44
CA PHE A 225 17.06 -19.04 9.94
C PHE A 225 15.65 -19.61 10.10
N ALA A 226 14.76 -18.91 10.81
CA ALA A 226 13.39 -19.35 11.03
C ALA A 226 12.63 -19.50 9.72
N THR A 227 11.79 -20.53 9.65
CA THR A 227 10.82 -20.74 8.59
C THR A 227 9.46 -20.14 8.97
N PRO A 228 8.53 -19.95 8.01
CA PRO A 228 7.22 -19.41 8.34
C PRO A 228 6.55 -20.18 9.47
N ASN A 229 5.96 -19.44 10.42
CA ASN A 229 5.19 -20.03 11.49
C ASN A 229 3.83 -20.49 10.96
N VAL A 230 3.81 -21.69 10.37
CA VAL A 230 2.61 -22.38 9.90
C VAL A 230 2.15 -23.40 10.94
N PRO A 231 0.89 -23.34 11.40
CA PRO A 231 0.33 -24.37 12.26
C PRO A 231 0.42 -25.76 11.60
N THR A 232 0.62 -26.78 12.41
CA THR A 232 0.49 -28.17 12.01
C THR A 232 -0.98 -28.55 11.87
N ILE A 233 -1.23 -29.61 11.11
CA ILE A 233 -2.56 -30.22 10.98
C ILE A 233 -3.13 -30.59 12.36
N ASP A 234 -2.29 -31.12 13.25
CA ASP A 234 -2.70 -31.52 14.59
C ASP A 234 -3.10 -30.35 15.49
N GLU A 235 -2.46 -29.19 15.34
CA GLU A 235 -2.79 -27.98 16.12
C GLU A 235 -4.14 -27.40 15.75
N ILE A 236 -4.53 -27.54 14.48
CA ILE A 236 -5.76 -26.92 13.96
C ILE A 236 -6.95 -27.89 13.91
N LYS A 237 -6.76 -29.18 14.18
CA LYS A 237 -7.84 -30.20 14.11
C LYS A 237 -9.08 -29.89 14.95
N HIS A 238 -8.94 -29.03 15.96
CA HIS A 238 -10.01 -28.61 16.84
C HIS A 238 -10.84 -27.43 16.30
N LEU A 239 -10.45 -26.82 15.18
CA LEU A 239 -11.17 -25.72 14.56
C LEU A 239 -12.46 -26.22 13.87
N VAL A 240 -13.58 -25.59 14.20
CA VAL A 240 -14.94 -26.01 13.79
C VAL A 240 -15.21 -25.97 12.29
N ASN A 241 -14.34 -25.31 11.51
CA ASN A 241 -14.52 -25.08 10.07
C ASN A 241 -13.56 -25.90 9.17
N ILE A 242 -12.84 -26.89 9.70
CA ILE A 242 -11.92 -27.71 8.88
C ILE A 242 -12.62 -28.99 8.41
N PRO A 243 -12.82 -29.17 7.10
CA PRO A 243 -13.42 -30.39 6.56
C PRO A 243 -12.44 -31.57 6.63
N ASN A 244 -12.90 -32.75 7.10
CA ASN A 244 -12.22 -34.06 7.05
C ASN A 244 -10.68 -33.99 7.03
N ILE A 245 -10.12 -33.46 8.11
CA ILE A 245 -8.69 -33.11 8.19
C ILE A 245 -7.74 -34.29 7.95
N GLU A 246 -8.21 -35.51 8.23
CA GLU A 246 -7.48 -36.77 7.99
C GLU A 246 -7.12 -37.02 6.50
N ASN A 247 -7.76 -36.31 5.56
CA ASN A 247 -7.49 -36.44 4.12
C ASN A 247 -6.34 -35.56 3.61
N TYR A 248 -5.75 -34.72 4.46
CA TYR A 248 -4.73 -33.76 4.08
C TYR A 248 -3.39 -34.10 4.74
N SER A 249 -2.30 -33.98 3.98
CA SER A 249 -0.94 -34.21 4.50
C SER A 249 -0.21 -32.92 4.84
N HIS A 250 -0.69 -31.78 4.34
CA HIS A 250 -0.18 -30.45 4.68
C HIS A 250 -1.32 -29.43 4.85
N ILE A 251 -1.11 -28.42 5.68
CA ILE A 251 -2.09 -27.35 5.94
C ILE A 251 -2.53 -26.62 4.67
N LEU A 252 -1.60 -26.41 3.74
CA LEU A 252 -1.87 -25.78 2.43
C LEU A 252 -2.75 -26.64 1.50
N ASP A 253 -2.99 -27.91 1.80
CA ASP A 253 -3.93 -28.72 1.03
C ASP A 253 -5.38 -28.50 1.48
N ILE A 254 -5.57 -27.89 2.66
CA ILE A 254 -6.90 -27.63 3.22
C ILE A 254 -7.55 -26.48 2.44
N PRO A 255 -8.75 -26.71 1.85
CA PRO A 255 -9.46 -25.66 1.14
C PRO A 255 -9.83 -24.48 2.05
N ASN A 256 -9.66 -23.25 1.56
CA ASN A 256 -9.96 -22.01 2.28
C ASN A 256 -9.21 -21.86 3.62
N ILE A 257 -8.05 -22.51 3.78
CA ILE A 257 -7.27 -22.44 5.02
C ILE A 257 -6.89 -21.01 5.41
N ASP A 258 -6.71 -20.14 4.42
CA ASP A 258 -6.49 -18.71 4.59
C ASP A 258 -7.61 -18.01 5.35
N LYS A 259 -8.87 -18.36 5.04
CA LYS A 259 -10.03 -17.82 5.74
C LYS A 259 -10.21 -18.43 7.12
N ILE A 260 -9.85 -19.70 7.28
CA ILE A 260 -9.96 -20.41 8.56
C ILE A 260 -8.96 -19.86 9.57
N LEU A 261 -7.74 -19.55 9.13
CA LEU A 261 -6.69 -18.99 9.98
C LEU A 261 -6.67 -17.46 10.01
N GLU A 262 -7.53 -16.81 9.21
CA GLU A 262 -7.53 -15.36 9.00
C GLU A 262 -6.15 -14.83 8.58
N ARG A 263 -5.42 -15.61 7.77
CA ARG A 263 -4.07 -15.31 7.28
C ARG A 263 -4.00 -15.52 5.77
N PRO A 264 -3.36 -14.63 4.99
CA PRO A 264 -3.17 -14.84 3.57
C PRO A 264 -2.49 -16.19 3.26
N ILE A 265 -2.99 -16.93 2.28
CA ILE A 265 -2.39 -18.22 1.89
C ILE A 265 -0.91 -18.07 1.47
N GLN A 266 -0.56 -16.91 0.91
CA GLN A 266 0.81 -16.56 0.51
C GLN A 266 1.76 -16.48 1.70
N GLU A 267 1.29 -16.02 2.86
CA GLU A 267 2.06 -15.98 4.10
C GLU A 267 2.32 -17.41 4.61
N LEU A 268 1.31 -18.28 4.55
CA LEU A 268 1.41 -19.68 4.96
C LEU A 268 2.35 -20.48 4.05
N GLY A 269 2.46 -20.10 2.78
CA GLY A 269 3.34 -20.72 1.79
C GLY A 269 4.57 -19.89 1.43
N ALA A 270 4.95 -18.92 2.26
CA ALA A 270 6.10 -18.07 2.04
C ALA A 270 7.41 -18.88 2.14
N ILE A 271 8.49 -18.33 1.58
CA ILE A 271 9.79 -18.99 1.53
C ILE A 271 10.77 -18.19 2.39
N ALA A 272 11.40 -18.83 3.37
CA ALA A 272 12.48 -18.23 4.13
C ALA A 272 13.82 -18.31 3.40
N PRO A 273 14.77 -17.36 3.64
CA PRO A 273 16.11 -17.44 3.07
C PRO A 273 16.84 -18.77 3.40
N SER A 274 16.63 -19.32 4.60
CA SER A 274 17.18 -20.61 5.03
C SER A 274 16.63 -21.82 4.26
N GLN A 275 15.51 -21.64 3.54
CA GLN A 275 14.93 -22.66 2.65
C GLN A 275 15.50 -22.58 1.23
N ILE A 276 16.40 -21.63 0.95
CA ILE A 276 17.22 -21.57 -0.26
C ILE A 276 18.54 -22.27 0.07
N LYS A 277 18.86 -23.31 -0.69
CA LYS A 277 19.96 -24.24 -0.43
C LYS A 277 21.33 -23.68 -0.80
N ASP A 278 21.42 -22.94 -1.90
CA ASP A 278 22.68 -22.53 -2.50
C ASP A 278 22.51 -21.29 -3.42
N SER A 279 23.62 -20.75 -3.91
CA SER A 279 23.65 -19.59 -4.81
C SER A 279 22.97 -19.83 -6.17
N SER A 280 22.69 -21.09 -6.55
CA SER A 280 21.91 -21.39 -7.76
C SER A 280 20.42 -21.12 -7.56
N GLY A 281 20.00 -20.89 -6.32
CA GLY A 281 18.62 -20.62 -5.92
C GLY A 281 17.81 -21.90 -5.68
N HIS A 282 18.43 -23.08 -5.64
CA HIS A 282 17.71 -24.33 -5.38
C HIS A 282 16.99 -24.28 -4.03
N LEU A 283 15.75 -24.76 -3.96
CA LEU A 283 15.05 -24.87 -2.68
C LEU A 283 15.42 -26.17 -1.95
N VAL A 284 15.38 -26.13 -0.62
CA VAL A 284 15.42 -27.32 0.23
C VAL A 284 14.19 -28.20 -0.06
N GLU A 285 14.36 -29.51 -0.06
CA GLU A 285 13.29 -30.47 -0.37
C GLU A 285 12.34 -30.65 0.82
N GLY A 286 11.09 -31.06 0.53
CA GLY A 286 10.16 -31.56 1.55
C GLY A 286 9.21 -30.54 2.19
N PHE A 287 9.10 -29.30 1.67
CA PHE A 287 8.09 -28.33 2.13
C PHE A 287 7.15 -27.93 0.99
N LYS A 288 5.99 -27.36 1.34
CA LYS A 288 5.06 -26.78 0.36
C LYS A 288 5.14 -25.26 0.37
N LEU A 289 5.04 -24.68 -0.82
CA LEU A 289 5.09 -23.24 -1.04
C LEU A 289 3.93 -22.78 -1.91
N VAL A 290 3.62 -21.48 -1.82
CA VAL A 290 2.62 -20.84 -2.69
C VAL A 290 3.33 -19.94 -3.67
N CYS A 291 3.18 -20.22 -4.97
CA CYS A 291 3.67 -19.33 -6.02
C CYS A 291 2.69 -19.30 -7.21
N GLY A 292 2.56 -18.13 -7.84
CA GLY A 292 1.63 -17.97 -8.98
C GLY A 292 0.16 -18.34 -8.64
N GLY A 293 -0.24 -18.20 -7.38
CA GLY A 293 -1.58 -18.55 -6.89
C GLY A 293 -1.85 -20.06 -6.76
N LYS A 294 -0.80 -20.90 -6.79
CA LYS A 294 -0.91 -22.36 -6.67
C LYS A 294 0.06 -22.88 -5.61
N VAL A 295 -0.30 -24.04 -5.05
CA VAL A 295 0.55 -24.77 -4.11
C VAL A 295 1.47 -25.72 -4.89
N TYR A 296 2.75 -25.70 -4.57
CA TYR A 296 3.76 -26.61 -5.11
C TYR A 296 4.53 -27.28 -3.98
N VAL A 297 5.07 -28.47 -4.25
CA VAL A 297 6.11 -29.07 -3.41
C VAL A 297 7.44 -28.44 -3.82
N SER A 298 8.28 -28.08 -2.85
CA SER A 298 9.57 -27.42 -3.07
C SER A 298 10.58 -28.28 -3.82
N ASP A 299 10.36 -29.60 -3.83
CA ASP A 299 11.10 -30.57 -4.61
C ASP A 299 11.18 -30.11 -6.06
N GLU A 300 12.41 -30.02 -6.57
CA GLU A 300 12.68 -29.56 -7.93
C GLU A 300 12.19 -28.12 -8.22
N CYS A 301 12.07 -27.27 -7.21
CA CYS A 301 11.88 -25.83 -7.39
C CYS A 301 13.19 -25.05 -7.15
N SER A 302 13.25 -23.84 -7.69
CA SER A 302 14.34 -22.88 -7.44
C SER A 302 13.86 -21.42 -7.52
N VAL A 303 14.49 -20.54 -6.75
CA VAL A 303 14.45 -19.09 -6.96
C VAL A 303 15.26 -18.79 -8.23
N GLY A 304 14.59 -18.28 -9.24
CA GLY A 304 15.18 -18.12 -10.56
C GLY A 304 15.58 -19.45 -11.21
N SER A 305 16.19 -19.34 -12.39
CA SER A 305 16.71 -20.48 -13.14
C SER A 305 18.22 -20.33 -13.29
N GLY A 306 18.95 -20.38 -12.18
CA GLY A 306 20.39 -20.08 -12.13
C GLY A 306 20.70 -18.58 -12.17
N THR A 307 19.68 -17.73 -11.98
CA THR A 307 19.79 -16.27 -11.99
C THR A 307 20.00 -15.67 -10.60
N PHE A 308 19.66 -16.42 -9.55
CA PHE A 308 19.71 -15.98 -8.16
C PHE A 308 21.10 -15.53 -7.71
N LYS A 309 22.16 -16.22 -8.17
CA LYS A 309 23.55 -15.84 -7.91
C LYS A 309 23.87 -14.38 -8.22
N LYS A 310 23.22 -13.80 -9.23
CA LYS A 310 23.40 -12.41 -9.66
C LYS A 310 22.33 -11.46 -9.11
N GLY A 311 21.62 -11.87 -8.06
CA GLY A 311 20.48 -11.15 -7.49
C GLY A 311 19.18 -11.28 -8.28
N GLY A 312 19.21 -11.89 -9.48
CA GLY A 312 18.04 -11.98 -10.34
C GLY A 312 16.97 -12.90 -9.77
N ALA A 313 15.70 -12.62 -10.09
CA ALA A 313 14.52 -13.35 -9.59
C ALA A 313 14.23 -13.11 -8.09
N VAL A 314 14.81 -12.08 -7.50
CA VAL A 314 14.44 -11.54 -6.19
C VAL A 314 13.71 -10.23 -6.40
N GLY A 315 12.63 -10.01 -5.66
CA GLY A 315 11.91 -8.75 -5.62
C GLY A 315 11.80 -8.19 -4.22
N PHE A 316 11.36 -6.96 -4.12
CA PHE A 316 10.98 -6.30 -2.88
C PHE A 316 9.53 -5.88 -2.98
N ARG A 317 8.85 -6.00 -1.85
CA ARG A 317 7.55 -5.40 -1.60
C ARG A 317 7.66 -4.58 -0.33
N PHE A 318 7.30 -3.30 -0.42
CA PHE A 318 7.18 -2.40 0.74
C PHE A 318 5.72 -1.98 0.88
N ASP A 319 5.13 -2.17 2.05
CA ASP A 319 3.73 -1.87 2.32
C ASP A 319 3.58 -0.47 2.94
N TYR A 320 2.60 0.29 2.45
CA TYR A 320 2.27 1.66 2.89
C TYR A 320 0.81 1.72 3.32
N PRO A 321 0.43 1.16 4.48
CA PRO A 321 -0.96 1.14 4.93
C PRO A 321 -1.31 2.49 5.59
N ILE A 322 -1.70 3.45 4.75
CA ILE A 322 -1.99 4.83 5.14
C ILE A 322 -3.47 4.95 5.49
N VAL A 323 -3.81 5.77 6.48
CA VAL A 323 -5.17 6.09 6.86
C VAL A 323 -5.35 7.60 6.88
N LEU A 324 -6.36 8.09 6.15
CA LEU A 324 -6.74 9.50 6.10
C LEU A 324 -8.05 9.71 6.83
N THR A 325 -8.08 10.68 7.74
CA THR A 325 -9.29 11.10 8.44
C THR A 325 -9.50 12.60 8.25
N PHE A 326 -10.70 12.97 7.80
CA PHE A 326 -11.04 14.34 7.40
C PHE A 326 -11.76 15.07 8.51
N TYR A 327 -11.42 16.34 8.71
CA TYR A 327 -12.03 17.21 9.71
C TYR A 327 -12.37 18.57 9.13
N ALA A 328 -13.57 19.05 9.45
CA ALA A 328 -13.94 20.44 9.22
C ALA A 328 -13.29 21.31 10.32
N PRO A 329 -12.97 22.58 10.03
CA PRO A 329 -12.62 23.52 11.09
C PRO A 329 -13.76 23.57 12.10
N GLY A 330 -13.44 23.50 13.39
CA GLY A 330 -14.41 23.43 14.48
C GLY A 330 -15.17 24.75 14.68
N ASN A 331 -16.09 25.06 13.76
CA ASN A 331 -16.99 26.20 13.83
C ASN A 331 -18.36 25.86 13.20
N ASP A 332 -18.92 24.69 13.52
CA ASP A 332 -20.35 24.47 13.28
C ASP A 332 -21.13 24.92 14.52
N LEU A 333 -21.31 26.25 14.64
CA LEU A 333 -22.46 26.79 15.36
C LEU A 333 -23.70 26.34 14.59
N SER A 334 -24.29 25.21 14.99
CA SER A 334 -25.61 24.85 14.49
C SER A 334 -26.67 25.61 15.30
N ALA A 335 -27.37 26.52 14.63
CA ALA A 335 -28.54 27.18 15.18
C ALA A 335 -29.78 26.39 14.77
N ASN A 336 -30.44 25.74 15.73
CA ASN A 336 -31.75 25.16 15.51
C ASN A 336 -32.79 26.24 15.83
N PHE A 337 -33.49 26.70 14.80
CA PHE A 337 -34.70 27.49 14.99
C PHE A 337 -35.78 26.54 15.52
N GLU A 338 -36.27 26.78 16.73
CA GLU A 338 -37.51 26.13 17.17
C GLU A 338 -38.63 26.55 16.21
N GLU A 339 -39.55 25.62 15.89
CA GLU A 339 -40.65 25.88 14.96
C GLU A 339 -41.37 27.19 15.35
N ILE A 340 -41.53 28.08 14.37
CA ILE A 340 -42.24 29.34 14.55
C ILE A 340 -43.68 28.98 14.99
N PRO A 341 -44.15 29.43 16.17
CA PRO A 341 -45.49 29.11 16.63
C PRO A 341 -46.51 29.54 15.58
N SER A 342 -47.54 28.71 15.33
CA SER A 342 -48.51 28.86 14.24
C SER A 342 -49.40 30.12 14.31
N GLY A 343 -49.06 31.10 15.14
CA GLY A 343 -49.71 32.41 15.29
C GLY A 343 -48.74 33.59 15.41
N ALA A 344 -47.46 33.42 15.06
CA ALA A 344 -46.49 34.51 15.11
C ALA A 344 -46.85 35.63 14.13
N VAL A 345 -46.82 36.87 14.61
CA VAL A 345 -47.05 38.10 13.83
C VAL A 345 -45.75 38.89 13.69
N LYS A 346 -45.73 39.90 12.80
CA LYS A 346 -44.57 40.79 12.63
C LYS A 346 -44.15 41.37 13.99
N ASP A 347 -42.85 41.31 14.28
CA ASP A 347 -42.20 41.71 15.55
C ASP A 347 -42.35 40.72 16.73
N SER A 348 -42.75 39.47 16.48
CA SER A 348 -42.74 38.42 17.52
C SER A 348 -41.32 37.98 17.86
N GLU A 349 -41.02 37.84 19.15
CA GLU A 349 -39.77 37.24 19.62
C GLU A 349 -39.74 35.73 19.31
N VAL A 350 -38.65 35.27 18.69
CA VAL A 350 -38.40 33.85 18.40
C VAL A 350 -37.20 33.40 19.23
N LEU A 351 -37.34 32.28 19.92
CA LEU A 351 -36.23 31.64 20.63
C LEU A 351 -35.35 30.91 19.61
N VAL A 352 -34.09 31.32 19.53
CA VAL A 352 -33.06 30.64 18.75
C VAL A 352 -32.20 29.87 19.73
N SER A 353 -32.24 28.54 19.62
CA SER A 353 -31.29 27.70 20.35
C SER A 353 -30.01 27.59 19.53
N VAL A 354 -28.91 28.08 20.10
CA VAL A 354 -27.57 27.91 19.52
C VAL A 354 -26.93 26.76 20.26
N VAL A 355 -26.67 25.66 19.54
CA VAL A 355 -25.91 24.55 20.10
C VAL A 355 -24.45 24.77 19.69
N VAL A 356 -23.61 25.01 20.69
CA VAL A 356 -22.15 24.98 20.53
C VAL A 356 -21.72 23.55 20.78
N ASN A 357 -21.20 22.87 19.76
CA ASN A 357 -20.64 21.52 19.88
C ASN A 357 -19.13 21.57 20.05
#